data_AF-A0A8H9N1Z2-F1
#
_entry.id   AF-A0A8H9N1Z2-F1
#
_cell.length_a   1.000
_cell.length_b   1.000
_cell.length_c   1.000
_cell.angle_alpha   90.00
_cell.angle_beta   90.00
_cell.angle_gamma   90.00
#
_symmetry.space_group_name_H-M   'P 1'
#
loop_
_entity.id
_entity.type
_entity.pdbx_description
1 polymer ?
#
loop_
_entity_poly.entity_id
_entity_poly.type
_entity_poly.pdbx_seq_one_letter_code
_entity_poly.pdbx_strand_id
1 'polypeptide(L)'
;MPITKKPPAKKQKSTKVDYFYRAKILQRKAYQEARASNATNMPIVSVKIGDKSHSALNLLDTARWATRYWSQSYTRPTWRYYRSSINYCAELMYEKSLIDIKTLYDIKDTMSEQPRYVKRSNKTSSQKQKKISDEEFKTLSEAIRTSKSKYAKPLLHWLFCNIQVGLRPCEWKDCDVVTYRGKTSLRVKNAKSTNGRAHGEYRYINISHLKKHHASTIHAFSTYCRKLESKDEFEATYQGCRRLLHRLTRKLWSNRRKHISLYSSRHQFSADLKFNGSRLEEIAYLMGHATTDTATFHYGKKRHGKSKIVPEVNPQDAVKVKQTYKPFSFEKIPLHNPKPTLE
;
A
#
# COMPACT_ATOMS: atom_id res chain seq x y z
N MET A 1 -29.82 15.98 13.49
CA MET A 1 -29.53 15.33 12.20
C MET A 1 -28.71 14.06 12.42
N PRO A 2 -29.20 12.87 12.04
CA PRO A 2 -28.44 11.64 12.22
C PRO A 2 -27.27 11.62 11.24
N ILE A 3 -26.06 11.49 11.78
CA ILE A 3 -24.83 11.33 11.00
C ILE A 3 -24.97 10.03 10.20
N THR A 4 -25.28 10.14 8.91
CA THR A 4 -25.28 9.01 7.98
C THR A 4 -23.86 8.49 7.82
N LYS A 5 -23.44 7.61 8.74
CA LYS A 5 -22.16 6.91 8.67
C LYS A 5 -22.17 6.08 7.39
N LYS A 6 -21.29 6.43 6.43
CA LYS A 6 -21.03 5.60 5.24
C LYS A 6 -20.89 4.14 5.67
N PRO A 7 -21.57 3.18 5.00
CA PRO A 7 -21.44 1.77 5.33
C PRO A 7 -19.95 1.38 5.27
N PRO A 8 -19.45 0.61 6.25
CA PRO A 8 -18.06 0.20 6.26
C PRO A 8 -17.75 -0.57 4.98
N ALA A 9 -16.60 -0.25 4.35
CA ALA A 9 -16.19 -0.91 3.12
C ALA A 9 -16.22 -2.45 3.29
N LYS A 10 -16.90 -3.17 2.38
CA LYS A 10 -16.96 -4.64 2.38
C LYS A 10 -15.53 -5.21 2.44
N LYS A 11 -15.16 -5.82 3.58
CA LYS A 11 -13.87 -6.47 3.80
C LYS A 11 -13.84 -7.82 3.06
N GLN A 12 -12.74 -8.15 2.39
CA GLN A 12 -12.53 -9.48 1.77
C GLN A 12 -12.53 -10.62 2.80
N LYS A 13 -12.88 -11.83 2.33
CA LYS A 13 -12.86 -13.07 3.12
C LYS A 13 -11.51 -13.31 3.81
N SER A 14 -10.39 -13.13 3.12
CA SER A 14 -9.03 -13.27 3.69
C SER A 14 -8.75 -12.26 4.81
N THR A 15 -9.10 -10.99 4.61
CA THR A 15 -8.91 -9.94 5.64
C THR A 15 -9.77 -10.19 6.87
N LYS A 16 -10.98 -10.76 6.70
CA LYS A 16 -11.86 -11.16 7.80
C LYS A 16 -11.25 -12.31 8.63
N VAL A 17 -10.73 -13.34 7.97
CA VAL A 17 -10.03 -14.45 8.63
C VAL A 17 -8.81 -13.95 9.39
N ASP A 18 -8.00 -13.09 8.77
CA ASP A 18 -6.82 -12.48 9.41
C ASP A 18 -7.20 -11.67 10.66
N TYR A 19 -8.28 -10.89 10.59
CA TYR A 19 -8.75 -10.10 11.74
C TYR A 19 -9.22 -10.98 12.88
N PHE A 20 -10.00 -12.02 12.58
CA PHE A 20 -10.48 -12.98 13.58
C PHE A 20 -9.33 -13.71 14.25
N TYR A 21 -8.44 -14.33 13.47
CA TYR A 21 -7.29 -15.05 13.98
C TYR A 21 -6.37 -14.15 14.81
N ARG A 22 -6.14 -12.91 14.34
CA ARG A 22 -5.36 -11.93 15.09
C ARG A 22 -6.01 -11.58 16.42
N ALA A 23 -7.33 -11.41 16.48
CA ALA A 23 -8.02 -11.13 17.73
C ALA A 23 -7.79 -12.25 18.74
N LYS A 24 -7.86 -13.53 18.33
CA LYS A 24 -7.58 -14.68 19.22
C LYS A 24 -6.15 -14.67 19.76
N ILE A 25 -5.16 -14.37 18.91
CA ILE A 25 -3.77 -14.17 19.34
C ILE A 25 -3.65 -13.04 20.37
N LEU A 26 -4.35 -11.93 20.16
CA LEU A 26 -4.34 -10.80 21.09
C LEU A 26 -4.98 -11.16 22.43
N GLN A 27 -6.10 -11.90 22.44
CA GLN A 27 -6.73 -12.36 23.67
C GLN A 27 -5.77 -13.24 24.50
N ARG A 28 -5.06 -14.17 23.85
CA ARG A 28 -4.05 -15.00 24.52
C ARG A 28 -2.86 -14.19 25.01
N LYS A 29 -2.38 -13.25 24.19
CA LYS A 29 -1.26 -12.36 24.55
C LYS A 29 -1.59 -11.52 25.78
N ALA A 30 -2.77 -10.90 25.80
CA ALA A 30 -3.22 -10.10 26.95
C ALA A 30 -3.31 -10.96 28.21
N TYR A 31 -3.80 -12.19 28.11
CA TYR A 31 -3.83 -13.13 29.23
C TYR A 31 -2.43 -13.46 29.77
N GLN A 32 -1.48 -13.77 28.90
CA GLN A 32 -0.11 -14.08 29.31
C GLN A 32 0.56 -12.90 30.01
N GLU A 33 0.39 -11.68 29.49
CA GLU A 33 0.91 -10.46 30.11
C GLU A 33 0.22 -10.12 31.44
N ALA A 34 -1.11 -10.31 31.52
CA ALA A 34 -1.89 -10.11 32.73
C ALA A 34 -1.49 -11.08 33.85
N ARG A 35 -1.29 -12.36 33.52
CA ARG A 35 -0.76 -13.37 34.46
C ARG A 35 0.63 -13.01 34.95
N ALA A 36 1.53 -12.60 34.04
CA ALA A 36 2.89 -12.19 34.42
C ALA A 36 2.92 -10.93 35.30
N SER A 37 1.90 -10.09 35.23
CA SER A 37 1.78 -8.86 36.03
C SER A 37 0.98 -9.06 37.33
N ASN A 38 0.68 -10.31 37.73
CA ASN A 38 -0.18 -10.65 38.87
C ASN A 38 -1.58 -9.99 38.85
N ALA A 39 -2.12 -9.68 37.66
CA ALA A 39 -3.50 -9.25 37.51
C ALA A 39 -4.42 -10.47 37.62
N THR A 40 -4.86 -10.80 38.84
CA THR A 40 -5.47 -12.09 39.18
C THR A 40 -6.98 -12.17 38.93
N ASN A 41 -7.69 -11.04 38.83
CA ASN A 41 -9.16 -10.99 38.75
C ASN A 41 -9.69 -10.62 37.35
N MET A 42 -9.30 -11.36 36.31
CA MET A 42 -9.87 -11.18 34.97
C MET A 42 -10.55 -12.47 34.48
N PRO A 43 -11.77 -12.39 33.92
CA PRO A 43 -12.47 -13.55 33.34
C PRO A 43 -11.64 -14.26 32.26
N ILE A 44 -11.43 -15.56 32.46
CA ILE A 44 -10.68 -16.42 31.53
C ILE A 44 -11.66 -17.15 30.62
N VAL A 45 -11.39 -17.11 29.32
CA VAL A 45 -12.12 -17.87 28.30
C VAL A 45 -11.17 -18.82 27.57
N SER A 46 -11.72 -19.87 26.98
CA SER A 46 -10.99 -20.73 26.05
C SER A 46 -11.12 -20.19 24.63
N VAL A 47 -9.99 -20.00 23.93
CA VAL A 47 -9.96 -19.62 22.52
C VAL A 47 -9.19 -20.66 21.69
N LYS A 48 -9.74 -21.01 20.53
CA LYS A 48 -9.09 -21.89 19.57
C LYS A 48 -8.15 -21.10 18.65
N ILE A 49 -6.87 -21.47 18.60
CA ILE A 49 -5.85 -20.91 17.71
C ILE A 49 -5.21 -22.07 16.94
N GLY A 50 -5.53 -22.18 15.64
CA GLY A 50 -5.25 -23.40 14.89
C GLY A 50 -6.10 -24.54 15.46
N ASP A 51 -5.47 -25.67 15.75
CA ASP A 51 -6.15 -26.85 16.31
C ASP A 51 -6.12 -26.92 17.83
N LYS A 52 -5.49 -25.94 18.49
CA LYS A 52 -5.28 -25.95 19.95
C LYS A 52 -6.16 -24.93 20.67
N SER A 53 -6.66 -25.32 21.83
CA SER A 53 -7.35 -24.44 22.77
C SER A 53 -6.35 -23.79 23.73
N HIS A 54 -6.57 -22.52 24.02
CA HIS A 54 -5.72 -21.72 24.91
C HIS A 54 -6.55 -20.88 25.85
N SER A 55 -6.09 -20.77 27.10
CA SER A 55 -6.60 -19.77 28.04
C SER A 55 -6.29 -18.36 27.53
N ALA A 56 -7.28 -17.50 27.61
CA ALA A 56 -7.23 -16.13 27.12
C ALA A 56 -8.16 -15.22 27.91
N LEU A 57 -7.97 -13.90 27.81
CA LEU A 57 -8.95 -12.96 28.35
C LEU A 57 -10.18 -12.92 27.45
N ASN A 58 -11.34 -12.59 28.01
CA ASN A 58 -12.50 -12.23 27.18
C ASN A 58 -12.16 -11.00 26.30
N LEU A 59 -13.00 -10.74 25.29
CA LEU A 59 -12.66 -9.72 24.29
C LEU A 59 -12.70 -8.29 24.85
N LEU A 60 -13.56 -8.00 25.84
CA LEU A 60 -13.65 -6.70 26.50
C LEU A 60 -12.41 -6.40 27.35
N ASP A 61 -11.97 -7.35 28.17
CA ASP A 61 -10.77 -7.20 28.99
C ASP A 61 -9.51 -7.17 28.12
N THR A 62 -9.51 -7.89 26.99
CA THR A 62 -8.47 -7.76 25.97
C THR A 62 -8.42 -6.34 25.39
N ALA A 63 -9.58 -5.72 25.11
CA ALA A 63 -9.64 -4.34 24.62
C ALA A 63 -9.10 -3.35 25.64
N ARG A 64 -9.53 -3.47 26.91
CA ARG A 64 -9.05 -2.65 28.02
C ARG A 64 -7.54 -2.79 28.23
N TRP A 65 -7.03 -4.02 28.22
CA TRP A 65 -5.59 -4.31 28.32
C TRP A 65 -4.82 -3.67 27.17
N ALA A 66 -5.29 -3.85 25.94
CA ALA A 66 -4.67 -3.29 24.75
C ALA A 66 -4.59 -1.76 24.80
N THR A 67 -5.68 -1.09 25.17
CA THR A 67 -5.70 0.38 25.25
C THR A 67 -4.76 0.88 26.36
N ARG A 68 -4.73 0.21 27.51
CA ARG A 68 -3.88 0.59 28.65
C ARG A 68 -2.39 0.39 28.39
N TYR A 69 -1.98 -0.77 27.84
CA TYR A 69 -0.56 -1.15 27.80
C TYR A 69 0.05 -1.14 26.39
N TRP A 70 -0.76 -1.30 25.34
CA TRP A 70 -0.26 -1.45 23.97
C TRP A 70 -0.37 -0.17 23.16
N SER A 71 -1.38 0.67 23.41
CA SER A 71 -1.70 1.83 22.57
C SER A 71 -0.49 2.75 22.34
N GLN A 72 0.33 2.99 23.36
CA GLN A 72 1.53 3.84 23.27
C GLN A 72 2.79 3.10 22.80
N SER A 73 2.82 1.78 22.98
CA SER A 73 3.99 0.93 22.73
C SER A 73 4.14 0.54 21.25
N TYR A 74 3.08 0.65 20.45
CA TYR A 74 3.06 0.26 19.05
C TYR A 74 2.99 1.44 18.07
N THR A 75 3.35 1.14 16.82
CA THR A 75 3.22 2.10 15.72
C THR A 75 1.75 2.27 15.31
N ARG A 76 1.39 3.42 14.73
CA ARG A 76 0.00 3.73 14.32
C ARG A 76 -0.60 2.68 13.38
N PRO A 77 0.13 2.15 12.38
CA PRO A 77 -0.39 1.05 11.56
C PRO A 77 -0.69 -0.22 12.36
N THR A 78 0.20 -0.61 13.28
CA THR A 78 0.01 -1.79 14.14
C THR A 78 -1.18 -1.60 15.07
N TRP A 79 -1.28 -0.46 15.74
CA TRP A 79 -2.42 -0.14 16.61
C TRP A 79 -3.74 -0.17 15.85
N ARG A 80 -3.79 0.47 14.67
CA ARG A 80 -4.96 0.43 13.79
C ARG A 80 -5.35 -1.00 13.42
N TYR A 81 -4.38 -1.88 13.19
CA TYR A 81 -4.62 -3.28 12.88
C TYR A 81 -5.24 -4.02 14.06
N TYR A 82 -4.67 -3.87 15.27
CA TYR A 82 -5.20 -4.48 16.50
C TYR A 82 -6.62 -4.02 16.79
N ARG A 83 -6.89 -2.71 16.71
CA ARG A 83 -8.24 -2.16 16.78
C ARG A 83 -9.19 -2.78 15.78
N SER A 84 -8.77 -2.89 14.52
CA SER A 84 -9.63 -3.45 13.47
C SER A 84 -9.94 -4.93 13.73
N SER A 85 -8.99 -5.68 14.28
CA SER A 85 -9.14 -7.08 14.67
C SER A 85 -10.11 -7.26 15.83
N ILE A 86 -9.92 -6.51 16.93
CA ILE A 86 -10.77 -6.60 18.13
C ILE A 86 -12.21 -6.16 17.79
N ASN A 87 -12.39 -5.03 17.11
CA ASN A 87 -13.73 -4.57 16.71
C ASN A 87 -14.43 -5.56 15.79
N TYR A 88 -13.71 -6.16 14.84
CA TYR A 88 -14.29 -7.17 13.95
C TYR A 88 -14.71 -8.43 14.71
N CYS A 89 -13.90 -8.90 15.67
CA CYS A 89 -14.26 -10.05 16.49
C CYS A 89 -15.49 -9.75 17.38
N ALA A 90 -15.61 -8.53 17.89
CA ALA A 90 -16.78 -8.10 18.67
C ALA A 90 -18.04 -8.07 17.81
N GLU A 91 -17.96 -7.48 16.61
CA GLU A 91 -19.06 -7.50 15.63
C GLU A 91 -19.52 -8.93 15.33
N LEU A 92 -18.58 -9.86 15.10
CA LEU A 92 -18.90 -11.27 14.86
C LEU A 92 -19.51 -11.97 16.08
N MET A 93 -19.01 -11.70 17.29
CA MET A 93 -19.57 -12.26 18.53
C MET A 93 -21.01 -11.79 18.74
N TYR A 94 -21.29 -10.52 18.46
CA TYR A 94 -22.65 -9.97 18.52
C TYR A 94 -23.56 -10.59 17.46
N GLU A 95 -23.11 -10.69 16.20
CA GLU A 95 -23.86 -11.39 15.12
C GLU A 95 -24.19 -12.84 15.48
N LYS A 96 -23.36 -13.48 16.33
CA LYS A 96 -23.55 -14.84 16.84
C LYS A 96 -24.25 -14.91 18.19
N SER A 97 -24.78 -13.79 18.71
CA SER A 97 -25.46 -13.70 20.01
C SER A 97 -24.60 -14.18 21.20
N LEU A 98 -23.27 -14.07 21.09
CA LEU A 98 -22.32 -14.43 22.16
C LEU A 98 -22.05 -13.28 23.12
N ILE A 99 -22.38 -12.05 22.73
CA ILE A 99 -22.32 -10.84 23.55
C ILE A 99 -23.55 -9.99 23.25
N ASP A 100 -23.94 -9.15 24.21
CA ASP A 100 -24.99 -8.17 24.03
C ASP A 100 -24.50 -6.91 23.28
N ILE A 101 -25.45 -6.08 22.87
CA ILE A 101 -25.17 -4.84 22.15
C ILE A 101 -24.36 -3.85 23.01
N LYS A 102 -24.56 -3.85 24.33
CA LYS A 102 -23.84 -2.99 25.28
C LYS A 102 -22.34 -3.32 25.28
N THR A 103 -22.00 -4.60 25.43
CA THR A 103 -20.62 -5.10 25.39
C THR A 103 -19.94 -4.80 24.05
N LEU A 104 -20.69 -4.89 22.94
CA LEU A 104 -20.17 -4.49 21.62
C LEU A 104 -19.74 -3.02 21.59
N TYR A 105 -20.58 -2.11 22.11
CA TYR A 105 -20.25 -0.69 22.15
C TYR A 105 -19.11 -0.39 23.12
N ASP A 106 -19.09 -0.99 24.31
CA ASP A 106 -18.01 -0.84 25.27
C ASP A 106 -16.64 -1.21 24.66
N ILE A 107 -16.58 -2.31 23.90
CA ILE A 107 -15.36 -2.70 23.17
C ILE A 107 -14.99 -1.66 22.12
N LYS A 108 -15.95 -1.20 21.31
CA LYS A 108 -15.68 -0.27 20.21
C LYS A 108 -15.23 1.09 20.71
N ASP A 109 -15.78 1.56 21.82
CA ASP A 109 -15.43 2.83 22.46
C ASP A 109 -14.07 2.73 23.13
N THR A 110 -13.80 1.66 23.89
CA THR A 110 -12.47 1.38 24.47
C THR A 110 -11.37 1.38 23.41
N MET A 111 -11.66 0.83 22.22
CA MET A 111 -10.70 0.76 21.13
C MET A 111 -10.71 2.02 20.23
N SER A 112 -11.64 2.95 20.44
CA SER A 112 -11.74 4.19 19.66
C SER A 112 -10.63 5.18 20.04
N GLU A 113 -10.20 5.14 21.31
CA GLU A 113 -9.17 5.98 21.89
C GLU A 113 -7.91 5.98 21.01
N GLN A 114 -7.50 7.19 20.59
CA GLN A 114 -6.26 7.37 19.88
C GLN A 114 -5.13 7.54 20.91
N PRO A 115 -4.03 6.76 20.82
CA PRO A 115 -2.88 7.00 21.67
C PRO A 115 -2.32 8.40 21.40
N ARG A 116 -2.13 9.19 22.47
CA ARG A 116 -1.53 10.53 22.40
C ARG A 116 -0.12 10.51 21.81
N TYR A 117 0.63 9.43 22.06
CA TYR A 117 1.96 9.19 21.53
C TYR A 117 2.02 7.88 20.75
N VAL A 118 2.68 7.90 19.59
CA VAL A 118 2.83 6.72 18.72
C VAL A 118 4.31 6.47 18.49
N LYS A 119 4.77 5.25 18.80
CA LYS A 119 6.12 4.79 18.43
C LYS A 119 6.35 4.96 16.93
N ARG A 120 7.33 5.77 16.54
CA ARG A 120 7.73 5.93 15.13
C ARG A 120 8.61 4.76 14.72
N SER A 121 8.26 4.08 13.63
CA SER A 121 9.11 3.03 13.06
C SER A 121 9.98 3.57 11.94
N ASN A 122 11.29 3.34 12.07
CA ASN A 122 12.28 3.60 11.03
C ASN A 122 12.26 2.55 9.91
N LYS A 123 11.48 1.46 10.04
CA LYS A 123 11.40 0.35 9.05
C LYS A 123 10.33 0.57 7.98
N THR A 124 9.91 1.80 7.71
CA THR A 124 8.79 2.10 6.81
C THR A 124 9.25 2.46 5.39
N SER A 125 8.32 2.42 4.43
CA SER A 125 8.55 2.85 3.04
C SER A 125 9.05 4.29 2.90
N SER A 126 9.00 5.09 3.97
CA SER A 126 9.54 6.45 4.05
C SER A 126 11.06 6.53 3.83
N GLN A 127 11.78 5.44 4.10
CA GLN A 127 13.23 5.31 3.90
C GLN A 127 13.62 4.94 2.46
N LYS A 128 12.64 4.64 1.60
CA LYS A 128 12.92 4.38 0.19
C LYS A 128 13.14 5.70 -0.55
N GLN A 129 14.15 5.74 -1.41
CA GLN A 129 14.31 6.84 -2.34
C GLN A 129 13.13 6.83 -3.32
N LYS A 130 12.55 8.00 -3.60
CA LYS A 130 11.35 8.15 -4.45
C LYS A 130 11.68 8.72 -5.84
N LYS A 131 12.94 8.59 -6.27
CA LYS A 131 13.45 9.07 -7.56
C LYS A 131 14.66 8.26 -7.97
N ILE A 132 14.97 8.26 -9.26
CA ILE A 132 16.21 7.73 -9.83
C ILE A 132 16.66 8.73 -10.90
N SER A 133 17.74 9.47 -10.64
CA SER A 133 18.34 10.35 -11.66
C SER A 133 18.98 9.53 -12.79
N ASP A 134 19.26 10.15 -13.93
CA ASP A 134 19.93 9.46 -15.05
C ASP A 134 21.33 9.00 -14.66
N GLU A 135 22.07 9.83 -13.93
CA GLU A 135 23.39 9.45 -13.41
C GLU A 135 23.29 8.29 -12.42
N GLU A 136 22.34 8.32 -11.47
CA GLU A 136 22.11 7.21 -10.55
C GLU A 136 21.75 5.92 -11.30
N PHE A 137 20.92 6.02 -12.34
CA PHE A 137 20.56 4.87 -13.16
C PHE A 137 21.75 4.33 -13.93
N LYS A 138 22.60 5.20 -14.49
CA LYS A 138 23.83 4.83 -15.21
C LYS A 138 24.80 4.12 -14.28
N THR A 139 25.17 4.73 -13.15
CA THR A 139 26.08 4.13 -12.14
C THR A 139 25.54 2.79 -11.63
N LEU A 140 24.24 2.71 -11.32
CA LEU A 140 23.63 1.48 -10.84
C LEU A 140 23.59 0.40 -11.90
N SER A 141 23.29 0.76 -13.16
CA SER A 141 23.25 -0.19 -14.27
C SER A 141 24.63 -0.82 -14.48
N GLU A 142 25.70 -0.03 -14.37
CA GLU A 142 27.07 -0.52 -14.47
C GLU A 142 27.43 -1.49 -13.34
N ALA A 143 27.08 -1.13 -12.09
CA ALA A 143 27.26 -2.02 -10.94
C ALA A 143 26.42 -3.30 -11.03
N ILE A 144 25.27 -3.26 -11.70
CA ILE A 144 24.45 -4.45 -11.97
C ILE A 144 25.12 -5.33 -13.02
N ARG A 145 25.58 -4.77 -14.14
CA ARG A 145 26.24 -5.51 -15.23
C ARG A 145 27.51 -6.23 -14.78
N THR A 146 28.28 -5.61 -13.90
CA THR A 146 29.49 -6.21 -13.31
C THR A 146 29.21 -7.26 -12.23
N SER A 147 27.96 -7.41 -11.79
CA SER A 147 27.61 -8.38 -10.76
C SER A 147 27.48 -9.80 -11.32
N LYS A 148 28.20 -10.76 -10.74
CA LYS A 148 28.07 -12.20 -11.02
C LYS A 148 26.75 -12.83 -10.53
N SER A 149 25.82 -12.04 -9.99
CA SER A 149 24.55 -12.57 -9.48
C SER A 149 23.65 -12.99 -10.64
N LYS A 150 23.04 -14.18 -10.56
CA LYS A 150 22.00 -14.62 -11.49
C LYS A 150 20.80 -13.65 -11.60
N TYR A 151 20.63 -12.77 -10.60
CA TYR A 151 19.56 -11.76 -10.58
C TYR A 151 19.96 -10.43 -11.25
N ALA A 152 21.18 -10.28 -11.79
CA ALA A 152 21.64 -9.04 -12.39
C ALA A 152 20.83 -8.63 -13.62
N LYS A 153 20.73 -9.52 -14.62
CA LYS A 153 19.94 -9.29 -15.84
C LYS A 153 18.46 -8.99 -15.56
N PRO A 154 17.72 -9.79 -14.75
CA PRO A 154 16.34 -9.47 -14.45
C PRO A 154 16.21 -8.17 -13.64
N LEU A 155 17.14 -7.84 -12.73
CA LEU A 155 17.11 -6.57 -12.01
C LEU A 155 17.28 -5.37 -12.96
N LEU A 156 18.20 -5.44 -13.92
CA LEU A 156 18.42 -4.38 -14.90
C LEU A 156 17.16 -4.15 -15.75
N HIS A 157 16.59 -5.23 -16.31
CA HIS A 157 15.34 -5.15 -17.07
C HIS A 157 14.19 -4.62 -16.21
N TRP A 158 14.09 -5.04 -14.95
CA TRP A 158 13.05 -4.57 -14.04
C TRP A 158 13.14 -3.05 -13.83
N LEU A 159 14.32 -2.52 -13.51
CA LEU A 159 14.47 -1.09 -13.29
C LEU A 159 14.22 -0.30 -14.57
N PHE A 160 14.79 -0.74 -15.69
CA PHE A 160 14.64 -0.10 -16.99
C PHE A 160 13.18 -0.05 -17.44
N CYS A 161 12.50 -1.19 -17.53
CA CYS A 161 11.12 -1.27 -17.96
C CYS A 161 10.20 -0.51 -17.00
N ASN A 162 10.40 -0.66 -15.70
CA ASN A 162 9.45 -0.12 -14.72
C ASN A 162 9.54 1.40 -14.53
N ILE A 163 10.62 2.06 -14.97
CA ILE A 163 10.64 3.53 -15.09
C ILE A 163 9.66 3.99 -16.19
N GLN A 164 9.45 3.18 -17.23
CA GLN A 164 8.58 3.52 -18.37
C GLN A 164 7.09 3.22 -18.12
N VAL A 165 6.78 2.18 -17.33
CA VAL A 165 5.38 1.71 -17.16
C VAL A 165 4.89 1.69 -15.70
N GLY A 166 5.79 1.85 -14.73
CA GLY A 166 5.43 2.06 -13.32
C GLY A 166 4.61 0.97 -12.65
N LEU A 167 4.72 -0.30 -13.03
CA LEU A 167 4.03 -1.44 -12.38
C LEU A 167 4.49 -1.65 -10.92
N ARG A 168 3.62 -2.25 -10.11
CA ARG A 168 4.03 -2.84 -8.82
C ARG A 168 4.80 -4.12 -9.12
N PRO A 169 5.75 -4.53 -8.26
CA PRO A 169 6.51 -5.75 -8.51
C PRO A 169 5.63 -6.97 -8.81
N CYS A 170 4.61 -7.23 -7.99
CA CYS A 170 3.70 -8.37 -8.20
C CYS A 170 2.83 -8.28 -9.47
N GLU A 171 2.69 -7.12 -10.10
CA GLU A 171 1.88 -6.96 -11.32
C GLU A 171 2.61 -7.50 -12.57
N TRP A 172 3.94 -7.66 -12.52
CA TRP A 172 4.73 -8.15 -13.65
C TRP A 172 4.45 -9.61 -14.02
N LYS A 173 4.05 -10.45 -13.05
CA LYS A 173 3.76 -11.88 -13.27
C LYS A 173 2.57 -12.10 -14.21
N ASP A 174 1.58 -11.21 -14.16
CA ASP A 174 0.30 -11.36 -14.86
C ASP A 174 0.10 -10.29 -15.95
N CYS A 175 1.18 -9.67 -16.43
CA CYS A 175 1.12 -8.67 -17.49
C CYS A 175 1.43 -9.26 -18.87
N ASP A 176 0.87 -8.65 -19.92
CA ASP A 176 1.14 -9.01 -21.30
C ASP A 176 1.03 -7.84 -22.26
N VAL A 177 1.78 -7.87 -23.35
CA VAL A 177 1.67 -6.89 -24.43
C VAL A 177 0.59 -7.37 -25.40
N VAL A 178 -0.39 -6.51 -25.62
CA VAL A 178 -1.56 -6.77 -26.47
C VAL A 178 -1.83 -5.56 -27.35
N THR A 179 -2.64 -5.75 -28.39
CA THR A 179 -3.26 -4.64 -29.11
C THR A 179 -4.54 -4.25 -28.37
N TYR A 180 -4.63 -2.99 -27.94
CA TYR A 180 -5.82 -2.44 -27.30
C TYR A 180 -6.18 -1.11 -27.95
N ARG A 181 -7.41 -1.02 -28.50
CA ARG A 181 -7.89 0.17 -29.24
C ARG A 181 -6.91 0.62 -30.34
N GLY A 182 -6.42 -0.34 -31.13
CA GLY A 182 -5.48 -0.10 -32.23
C GLY A 182 -4.05 0.28 -31.80
N LYS A 183 -3.74 0.30 -30.50
CA LYS A 183 -2.42 0.69 -29.98
C LYS A 183 -1.77 -0.46 -29.20
N THR A 184 -0.47 -0.64 -29.40
CA THR A 184 0.36 -1.55 -28.60
C THR A 184 0.35 -1.12 -27.14
N SER A 185 -0.16 -2.00 -26.28
CA SER A 185 -0.42 -1.70 -24.89
C SER A 185 0.01 -2.84 -23.98
N LEU A 186 0.50 -2.50 -22.79
CA LEU A 186 0.72 -3.46 -21.73
C LEU A 186 -0.59 -3.62 -20.94
N ARG A 187 -1.24 -4.78 -21.06
CA ARG A 187 -2.38 -5.20 -20.24
C ARG A 187 -1.86 -5.66 -18.89
N VAL A 188 -2.38 -5.07 -17.81
CA VAL A 188 -1.93 -5.31 -16.44
C VAL A 188 -3.10 -5.65 -15.54
N LYS A 189 -3.05 -6.79 -14.85
CA LYS A 189 -3.99 -7.10 -13.78
C LYS A 189 -3.70 -6.22 -12.56
N ASN A 190 -4.68 -5.42 -12.14
CA ASN A 190 -4.53 -4.51 -11.01
C ASN A 190 -4.39 -5.31 -9.71
N ALA A 191 -3.25 -5.22 -9.03
CA ALA A 191 -3.01 -5.93 -7.76
C ALA A 191 -3.95 -5.52 -6.60
N LYS A 192 -4.66 -4.39 -6.74
CA LYS A 192 -5.64 -3.89 -5.76
C LYS A 192 -7.10 -4.18 -6.12
N SER A 193 -7.35 -4.88 -7.23
CA SER A 193 -8.71 -5.27 -7.66
C SER A 193 -9.39 -6.14 -6.60
N THR A 194 -8.66 -7.09 -6.02
CA THR A 194 -9.12 -7.97 -4.94
C THR A 194 -9.70 -7.20 -3.74
N ASN A 195 -9.15 -6.03 -3.42
CA ASN A 195 -9.55 -5.23 -2.26
C ASN A 195 -10.63 -4.17 -2.54
N GLY A 196 -11.23 -4.14 -3.74
CA GLY A 196 -12.12 -3.04 -4.14
C GLY A 196 -11.41 -1.68 -4.15
N ARG A 197 -10.07 -1.67 -4.26
CA ARG A 197 -9.21 -0.49 -4.21
C ARG A 197 -8.53 -0.18 -5.55
N ALA A 198 -8.99 -0.83 -6.63
CA ALA A 198 -8.66 -0.49 -8.01
C ALA A 198 -9.92 -0.02 -8.76
N HIS A 199 -9.73 0.65 -9.89
CA HIS A 199 -10.80 1.12 -10.78
C HIS A 199 -11.32 0.03 -11.75
N GLY A 200 -10.79 -1.19 -11.66
CA GLY A 200 -11.14 -2.33 -12.52
C GLY A 200 -10.18 -3.50 -12.31
N GLU A 201 -10.50 -4.65 -12.90
CA GLU A 201 -9.62 -5.83 -12.85
C GLU A 201 -8.33 -5.60 -13.64
N TYR A 202 -8.43 -5.02 -14.84
CA TYR A 202 -7.31 -4.72 -15.71
C TYR A 202 -7.15 -3.22 -15.96
N ARG A 203 -5.94 -2.82 -16.30
CA ARG A 203 -5.61 -1.53 -16.93
C ARG A 203 -4.71 -1.76 -18.13
N TYR A 204 -4.74 -0.83 -19.07
CA TYR A 204 -3.93 -0.86 -20.29
C TYR A 204 -3.03 0.36 -20.31
N ILE A 205 -1.72 0.13 -20.42
CA ILE A 205 -0.72 1.19 -20.52
C ILE A 205 -0.24 1.24 -21.96
N ASN A 206 -0.53 2.34 -22.66
CA ASN A 206 -0.01 2.54 -24.01
C ASN A 206 1.52 2.54 -23.99
N ILE A 207 2.14 1.74 -24.87
CA ILE A 207 3.60 1.73 -25.07
C ILE A 207 4.01 2.05 -26.51
N SER A 208 3.07 2.43 -27.37
CA SER A 208 3.32 2.78 -28.78
C SER A 208 4.23 4.00 -28.96
N HIS A 209 4.23 4.91 -28.00
CA HIS A 209 5.09 6.10 -28.00
C HIS A 209 6.57 5.79 -27.71
N LEU A 210 6.88 4.57 -27.24
CA LEU A 210 8.25 4.18 -26.91
C LEU A 210 9.03 3.80 -28.17
N LYS A 211 10.33 4.05 -28.17
CA LYS A 211 11.24 3.54 -29.19
C LYS A 211 11.09 2.02 -29.30
N LYS A 212 11.18 1.47 -30.52
CA LYS A 212 10.99 0.03 -30.80
C LYS A 212 11.76 -0.88 -29.83
N HIS A 213 13.04 -0.60 -29.59
CA HIS A 213 13.86 -1.40 -28.67
C HIS A 213 13.40 -1.32 -27.20
N HIS A 214 12.87 -0.19 -26.73
CA HIS A 214 12.27 -0.08 -25.40
C HIS A 214 11.02 -0.95 -25.29
N ALA A 215 10.12 -0.87 -26.27
CA ALA A 215 8.91 -1.68 -26.32
C ALA A 215 9.24 -3.18 -26.39
N SER A 216 10.22 -3.57 -27.19
CA SER A 216 10.72 -4.95 -27.26
C SER A 216 11.31 -5.44 -25.92
N THR A 217 12.01 -4.57 -25.18
CA THR A 217 12.55 -4.94 -23.86
C THR A 217 11.43 -5.12 -22.84
N ILE A 218 10.38 -4.28 -22.86
CA ILE A 218 9.18 -4.45 -22.04
C ILE A 218 8.49 -5.77 -22.36
N HIS A 219 8.33 -6.09 -23.66
CA HIS A 219 7.73 -7.35 -24.09
C HIS A 219 8.55 -8.56 -23.61
N ALA A 220 9.87 -8.55 -23.84
CA ALA A 220 10.76 -9.63 -23.41
C ALA A 220 10.74 -9.82 -21.88
N PHE A 221 10.73 -8.72 -21.12
CA PHE A 221 10.69 -8.79 -19.65
C PHE A 221 9.33 -9.28 -19.13
N SER A 222 8.23 -8.82 -19.73
CA SER A 222 6.88 -9.34 -19.46
C SER A 222 6.82 -10.85 -19.69
N THR A 223 7.30 -11.31 -20.85
CA THR A 223 7.35 -12.74 -21.19
C THR A 223 8.23 -13.53 -20.22
N TYR A 224 9.41 -13.01 -19.87
CA TYR A 224 10.28 -13.62 -18.85
C TYR A 224 9.55 -13.80 -17.51
N CYS A 225 8.88 -12.76 -17.00
CA CYS A 225 8.14 -12.83 -15.75
C CYS A 225 6.98 -13.83 -15.80
N ARG A 226 6.27 -13.93 -16.94
CA ARG A 226 5.20 -14.91 -17.12
C ARG A 226 5.72 -16.35 -17.14
N LYS A 227 6.87 -16.59 -17.77
CA LYS A 227 7.48 -17.92 -17.90
C LYS A 227 8.02 -18.52 -16.60
N LEU A 228 8.15 -17.74 -15.53
CA LEU A 228 8.45 -18.28 -14.20
C LEU A 228 7.25 -19.12 -13.76
N GLU A 229 7.37 -20.45 -13.80
CA GLU A 229 6.25 -21.40 -13.86
C GLU A 229 5.45 -21.39 -12.55
N SER A 230 6.16 -21.36 -11.43
CA SER A 230 5.57 -21.28 -10.10
C SER A 230 5.49 -19.84 -9.55
N LYS A 231 4.54 -19.61 -8.63
CA LYS A 231 4.51 -18.36 -7.83
C LYS A 231 5.80 -18.21 -7.01
N ASP A 232 6.38 -19.32 -6.58
CA ASP A 232 7.58 -19.36 -5.76
C ASP A 232 8.82 -18.94 -6.55
N GLU A 233 8.94 -19.31 -7.83
CA GLU A 233 10.02 -18.83 -8.70
C GLU A 233 9.97 -17.33 -8.94
N PHE A 234 8.77 -16.80 -9.18
CA PHE A 234 8.58 -15.35 -9.31
C PHE A 234 8.97 -14.63 -8.02
N GLU A 235 8.52 -15.12 -6.86
CA GLU A 235 8.85 -14.54 -5.57
C GLU A 235 10.35 -14.65 -5.26
N ALA A 236 10.99 -15.78 -5.58
CA ALA A 236 12.42 -15.99 -5.43
C ALA A 236 13.21 -15.00 -6.31
N THR A 237 12.79 -14.79 -7.56
CA THR A 237 13.38 -13.83 -8.48
C THR A 237 13.21 -12.39 -7.97
N TYR A 238 12.01 -12.04 -7.50
CA TYR A 238 11.73 -10.74 -6.90
C TYR A 238 12.60 -10.48 -5.65
N GLN A 239 12.68 -11.45 -4.73
CA GLN A 239 13.52 -11.31 -3.53
C GLN A 239 15.00 -11.29 -3.86
N GLY A 240 15.44 -12.06 -4.86
CA GLY A 240 16.79 -12.02 -5.41
C GLY A 240 17.17 -10.64 -5.93
N CYS A 241 16.36 -10.08 -6.83
CA CYS A 241 16.53 -8.73 -7.36
C CYS A 241 16.53 -7.68 -6.25
N ARG A 242 15.59 -7.79 -5.29
CA ARG A 242 15.49 -6.86 -4.15
C ARG A 242 16.74 -6.89 -3.26
N ARG A 243 17.26 -8.07 -2.94
CA ARG A 243 18.48 -8.24 -2.13
C ARG A 243 19.72 -7.72 -2.86
N LEU A 244 19.85 -8.05 -4.14
CA LEU A 244 20.95 -7.56 -4.98
C LEU A 244 20.94 -6.02 -5.03
N LEU A 245 19.78 -5.42 -5.32
CA LEU A 245 19.62 -3.98 -5.38
C LEU A 245 19.96 -3.30 -4.04
N HIS A 246 19.49 -3.87 -2.92
CA HIS A 246 19.80 -3.36 -1.59
C HIS A 246 21.31 -3.38 -1.30
N ARG A 247 22.00 -4.47 -1.64
CA ARG A 247 23.46 -4.58 -1.50
C ARG A 247 24.20 -3.56 -2.37
N LEU A 248 23.88 -3.49 -3.66
CA LEU A 248 24.55 -2.59 -4.61
C LEU A 248 24.34 -1.12 -4.23
N THR A 249 23.11 -0.73 -3.88
CA THR A 249 22.81 0.67 -3.53
C THR A 249 23.46 1.12 -2.22
N ARG A 250 23.72 0.22 -1.28
CA ARG A 250 24.51 0.51 -0.07
C ARG A 250 26.01 0.54 -0.33
N LYS A 251 26.50 -0.26 -1.28
CA LYS A 251 27.91 -0.21 -1.70
C LYS A 251 28.21 1.10 -2.45
N LEU A 252 27.38 1.46 -3.43
CA LEU A 252 27.56 2.66 -4.25
C LEU A 252 27.35 3.95 -3.46
N TRP A 253 26.42 3.94 -2.50
CA TRP A 253 26.02 5.14 -1.77
C TRP A 253 25.88 4.87 -0.28
N SER A 254 26.96 4.43 0.37
CA SER A 254 27.02 4.05 1.79
C SER A 254 26.50 5.13 2.74
N ASN A 255 26.81 6.40 2.45
CA ASN A 255 26.48 7.54 3.33
C ASN A 255 25.03 8.04 3.18
N ARG A 256 24.23 7.47 2.27
CA ARG A 256 22.86 7.94 2.04
C ARG A 256 21.89 7.34 3.07
N ARG A 257 21.04 8.21 3.63
CA ARG A 257 19.93 7.77 4.50
C ARG A 257 18.84 6.99 3.76
N LYS A 258 18.68 7.23 2.46
CA LYS A 258 17.66 6.59 1.61
C LYS A 258 18.31 5.97 0.39
N HIS A 259 17.88 4.77 0.06
CA HIS A 259 18.42 4.01 -1.08
C HIS A 259 17.33 3.69 -2.11
N ILE A 260 17.79 3.44 -3.33
CA ILE A 260 16.95 2.99 -4.43
C ILE A 260 16.41 1.59 -4.12
N SER A 261 15.15 1.37 -4.47
CA SER A 261 14.45 0.09 -4.37
C SER A 261 13.68 -0.18 -5.66
N LEU A 262 13.14 -1.39 -5.84
CA LEU A 262 12.27 -1.68 -7.00
C LEU A 262 11.04 -0.75 -7.06
N TYR A 263 10.61 -0.18 -5.93
CA TYR A 263 9.53 0.81 -5.90
C TYR A 263 9.97 2.21 -6.34
N SER A 264 11.27 2.49 -6.35
CA SER A 264 11.81 3.79 -6.76
C SER A 264 11.58 4.06 -8.24
N SER A 265 11.65 3.04 -9.11
CA SER A 265 11.31 3.17 -10.54
C SER A 265 9.84 3.54 -10.74
N ARG A 266 8.94 2.92 -9.97
CA ARG A 266 7.52 3.31 -9.95
C ARG A 266 7.28 4.72 -9.42
N HIS A 267 8.06 5.16 -8.43
CA HIS A 267 8.00 6.55 -7.96
C HIS A 267 8.50 7.52 -9.02
N GLN A 268 9.54 7.15 -9.77
CA GLN A 268 10.08 7.93 -10.88
C GLN A 268 9.05 8.06 -12.00
N PHE A 269 8.43 6.95 -12.45
CA PHE A 269 7.35 6.98 -13.43
C PHE A 269 6.23 7.97 -13.05
N SER A 270 5.78 7.94 -11.80
CA SER A 270 4.77 8.90 -11.32
C SER A 270 5.28 10.34 -11.25
N ALA A 271 6.57 10.57 -10.98
CA ALA A 271 7.17 11.90 -11.03
C ALA A 271 7.19 12.42 -12.46
N ASP A 272 7.52 11.56 -13.43
CA ASP A 272 7.54 11.85 -14.87
C ASP A 272 6.14 12.21 -15.39
N LEU A 273 5.11 11.46 -15.00
CA LEU A 273 3.71 11.82 -15.33
C LEU A 273 3.33 13.22 -14.80
N LYS A 274 3.65 13.50 -13.53
CA LYS A 274 3.36 14.80 -12.91
C LYS A 274 4.13 15.94 -13.58
N PHE A 275 5.37 15.67 -13.99
CA PHE A 275 6.22 16.63 -14.69
C PHE A 275 5.60 17.05 -16.03
N ASN A 276 5.08 16.08 -16.79
CA ASN A 276 4.38 16.32 -18.06
C ASN A 276 2.95 16.85 -17.91
N GLY A 277 2.50 17.17 -16.69
CA GLY A 277 1.17 17.76 -16.50
C GLY A 277 0.01 16.78 -16.66
N SER A 278 0.24 15.46 -16.63
CA SER A 278 -0.83 14.47 -16.65
C SER A 278 -1.84 14.74 -15.53
N ARG A 279 -3.13 14.56 -15.84
CA ARG A 279 -4.22 14.75 -14.90
C ARG A 279 -4.16 13.69 -13.80
N LEU A 280 -4.73 14.00 -12.64
CA LEU A 280 -4.69 13.08 -11.49
C LEU A 280 -5.40 11.75 -11.78
N GLU A 281 -6.45 11.78 -12.61
CA GLU A 281 -7.22 10.60 -13.02
C GLU A 281 -6.37 9.69 -13.92
N GLU A 282 -5.63 10.27 -14.86
CA GLU A 282 -4.72 9.55 -15.75
C GLU A 282 -3.58 8.90 -14.95
N ILE A 283 -2.98 9.65 -14.03
CA ILE A 283 -1.95 9.13 -13.13
C ILE A 283 -2.52 7.98 -12.29
N ALA A 284 -3.70 8.16 -11.70
CA ALA A 284 -4.34 7.12 -10.89
C ALA A 284 -4.69 5.88 -11.72
N TYR A 285 -5.17 6.05 -12.96
CA TYR A 285 -5.43 4.98 -13.91
C TYR A 285 -4.15 4.20 -14.23
N LEU A 286 -3.11 4.86 -14.73
CA LEU A 286 -1.82 4.22 -15.05
C LEU A 286 -1.20 3.52 -13.84
N MET A 287 -1.43 4.06 -12.65
CA MET A 287 -0.95 3.52 -11.38
C MET A 287 -1.89 2.44 -10.78
N GLY A 288 -3.01 2.10 -11.40
CA GLY A 288 -3.91 1.07 -10.85
C GLY A 288 -4.50 1.47 -9.49
N HIS A 289 -4.89 2.73 -9.32
CA HIS A 289 -5.56 3.25 -8.12
C HIS A 289 -7.07 3.41 -8.38
N ALA A 290 -7.89 3.18 -7.35
CA ALA A 290 -9.32 3.50 -7.39
C ALA A 290 -9.62 5.00 -7.21
N THR A 291 -8.72 5.74 -6.55
CA THR A 291 -8.93 7.15 -6.21
C THR A 291 -7.69 8.00 -6.46
N THR A 292 -7.90 9.30 -6.68
CA THR A 292 -6.84 10.29 -6.94
C THR A 292 -5.97 10.59 -5.70
N ASP A 293 -6.49 10.45 -4.47
CA ASP A 293 -5.74 10.73 -3.23
C ASP A 293 -4.39 10.00 -3.13
N THR A 294 -4.37 8.73 -3.55
CA THR A 294 -3.15 7.92 -3.45
C THR A 294 -2.08 8.30 -4.47
N ALA A 295 -2.47 8.92 -5.59
CA ALA A 295 -1.55 9.40 -6.62
C ALA A 295 -0.78 10.65 -6.16
N THR A 296 -1.42 11.52 -5.36
CA THR A 296 -0.86 12.82 -4.97
C THR A 296 0.25 12.70 -3.92
N PHE A 297 -0.03 12.08 -2.75
CA PHE A 297 0.84 12.17 -1.57
C PHE A 297 1.94 11.10 -1.49
N HIS A 298 1.70 9.90 -2.02
CA HIS A 298 2.60 8.77 -1.77
C HIS A 298 3.73 8.65 -2.79
N TYR A 299 3.57 9.19 -4.00
CA TYR A 299 4.50 8.98 -5.10
C TYR A 299 5.54 10.09 -5.28
N GLY A 300 6.42 9.95 -6.28
CA GLY A 300 7.43 10.95 -6.59
C GLY A 300 6.82 12.34 -6.83
N LYS A 301 7.59 13.40 -6.53
CA LYS A 301 7.15 14.80 -6.70
C LYS A 301 7.47 15.28 -8.13
N LYS A 302 6.65 16.20 -8.67
CA LYS A 302 6.80 16.81 -10.01
C LYS A 302 8.23 17.26 -10.32
N ARG A 303 8.87 17.97 -9.38
CA ARG A 303 10.26 18.46 -9.48
C ARG A 303 11.36 17.39 -9.67
N HIS A 304 11.00 16.11 -9.65
CA HIS A 304 11.93 14.99 -9.87
C HIS A 304 11.62 14.23 -11.15
N GLY A 305 10.59 14.63 -11.91
CA GLY A 305 10.33 14.06 -13.22
C GLY A 305 11.28 14.63 -14.28
N LYS A 306 11.50 13.84 -15.32
CA LYS A 306 12.51 14.08 -16.37
C LYS A 306 12.08 13.62 -17.77
N SER A 307 11.13 12.69 -17.89
CA SER A 307 10.64 12.26 -19.21
C SER A 307 9.87 13.39 -19.90
N LYS A 308 9.99 13.52 -21.23
CA LYS A 308 9.20 14.45 -22.06
C LYS A 308 7.98 13.80 -22.73
N ILE A 309 7.87 12.47 -22.65
CA ILE A 309 6.78 11.70 -23.30
C ILE A 309 6.25 10.68 -22.28
N VAL A 310 4.93 10.55 -22.21
CA VAL A 310 4.23 9.69 -21.27
C VAL A 310 3.18 8.84 -21.98
N PRO A 311 2.75 7.70 -21.40
CA PRO A 311 1.64 6.92 -21.94
C PRO A 311 0.37 7.76 -22.07
N GLU A 312 -0.19 7.80 -23.27
CA GLU A 312 -1.53 8.35 -23.50
C GLU A 312 -2.57 7.49 -22.79
N VAL A 313 -3.55 8.14 -22.15
CA VAL A 313 -4.66 7.49 -21.48
C VAL A 313 -5.94 7.85 -22.23
N ASN A 314 -6.68 6.83 -22.70
CA ASN A 314 -7.98 7.09 -23.28
C ASN A 314 -8.93 7.59 -22.16
N PRO A 315 -9.62 8.74 -22.34
CA PRO A 315 -10.51 9.29 -21.33
C PRO A 315 -11.53 8.28 -20.80
N GLN A 316 -12.08 7.42 -21.66
CA GLN A 316 -13.07 6.41 -21.28
C GLN A 316 -12.54 5.38 -20.28
N ASP A 317 -11.22 5.11 -20.29
CA ASP A 317 -10.61 4.19 -19.33
C ASP A 317 -10.40 4.86 -17.96
N ALA A 318 -10.14 6.17 -17.95
CA ALA A 318 -9.91 6.95 -16.74
C ALA A 318 -11.20 7.31 -15.98
N VAL A 319 -12.38 7.33 -16.63
CA VAL A 319 -13.69 7.63 -16.00
C VAL A 319 -13.97 6.75 -14.77
N LYS A 320 -13.44 5.52 -14.75
CA LYS A 320 -13.62 4.59 -13.63
C LYS A 320 -12.86 4.99 -12.36
N VAL A 321 -11.94 5.96 -12.45
CA VAL A 321 -11.21 6.50 -11.30
C VAL A 321 -12.08 7.51 -10.56
N LYS A 322 -12.29 7.28 -9.26
CA LYS A 322 -13.04 8.22 -8.42
C LYS A 322 -12.17 9.41 -8.04
N GLN A 323 -12.59 10.61 -8.41
CA GLN A 323 -11.99 11.84 -7.92
C GLN A 323 -12.36 12.03 -6.44
N THR A 324 -11.39 11.90 -5.55
CA THR A 324 -11.57 12.17 -4.11
C THR A 324 -10.62 13.23 -3.58
N TYR A 325 -9.54 13.49 -4.30
CA TYR A 325 -8.60 14.55 -3.98
C TYR A 325 -9.23 15.91 -4.27
N LYS A 326 -9.38 16.72 -3.21
CA LYS A 326 -9.63 18.15 -3.33
C LYS A 326 -8.30 18.87 -3.09
N PRO A 327 -7.78 19.66 -4.06
CA PRO A 327 -6.66 20.54 -3.78
C PRO A 327 -7.02 21.48 -2.63
N PHE A 328 -6.03 21.82 -1.80
CA PHE A 328 -6.22 22.85 -0.79
C PHE A 328 -6.45 24.19 -1.50
N SER A 329 -7.68 24.67 -1.51
CA SER A 329 -8.03 26.02 -1.93
C SER A 329 -8.04 26.91 -0.71
N PHE A 330 -7.37 28.05 -0.78
CA PHE A 330 -7.78 29.19 0.03
C PHE A 330 -9.16 29.58 -0.51
N GLU A 331 -10.23 29.05 0.07
CA GLU A 331 -11.51 29.74 -0.05
C GLU A 331 -11.25 31.15 0.46
N LYS A 332 -11.54 32.15 -0.39
CA LYS A 332 -11.50 33.55 0.02
C LYS A 332 -12.37 33.64 1.26
N ILE A 333 -11.74 33.79 2.44
CA ILE A 333 -12.45 34.15 3.65
C ILE A 333 -13.14 35.47 3.28
N PRO A 334 -14.48 35.57 3.32
CA PRO A 334 -15.15 36.83 3.10
C PRO A 334 -14.53 37.81 4.09
N LEU A 335 -13.89 38.87 3.58
CA LEU A 335 -13.50 39.99 4.42
C LEU A 335 -14.77 40.39 5.17
N HIS A 336 -14.70 40.33 6.49
CA HIS A 336 -15.78 40.72 7.38
C HIS A 336 -16.23 42.12 6.94
N ASN A 337 -17.47 42.26 6.46
CA ASN A 337 -18.02 43.58 6.16
C ASN A 337 -17.90 44.42 7.45
N PRO A 338 -17.34 45.63 7.41
CA PRO A 338 -17.39 46.52 8.55
C PRO A 338 -18.87 46.77 8.89
N LYS A 339 -19.19 46.71 10.19
CA LYS A 339 -20.54 46.92 10.73
C LYS A 339 -21.16 48.21 10.19
N PRO A 340 -22.49 48.24 9.99
CA PRO A 340 -23.18 49.46 9.58
C PRO A 340 -22.99 50.55 10.64
N THR A 341 -22.71 51.76 10.16
CA THR A 341 -22.80 53.02 10.90
C THR A 341 -24.16 53.10 11.59
N LEU A 342 -24.13 53.37 12.90
CA LEU A 342 -25.30 53.72 13.69
C LEU A 342 -25.77 55.11 13.24
N GLU A 343 -26.99 55.20 12.73
CA GLU A 343 -27.83 56.39 12.88
C GLU A 343 -28.65 56.26 14.17
#